data_AF-A0AAU7KS73-F1
#
_entry.id   AF-A0AAU7KS73-F1
#
_cell.length_a   1.000
_cell.length_b   1.000
_cell.length_c   1.000
_cell.angle_alpha   90.00
_cell.angle_beta   90.00
_cell.angle_gamma   90.00
#
_symmetry.space_group_name_H-M   'P 1'
#
loop_
_entity.id
_entity.type
_entity.pdbx_description
1 polymer ?
#
loop_
_entity_poly.entity_id
_entity_poly.type
_entity_poly.pdbx_seq_one_letter_code
_entity_poly.pdbx_strand_id
1 'polypeptide(L)' 'MHEQTLPSWRLDCPYCDAHIELVVDTSQGSHETWEDCPQCCAPIHYRIEVDAVTEDIVSVVAGDDDEVM' A
#
# COMPACT_ATOMS: atom_id res chain seq x y z
N MET A 1 23.93 -11.09 2.70
CA MET A 1 22.48 -11.24 2.51
C MET A 1 21.93 -9.83 2.62
N HIS A 2 21.32 -9.26 1.59
CA HIS A 2 20.81 -7.88 1.69
C HIS A 2 19.59 -7.91 2.59
N GLU A 3 19.74 -7.35 3.78
CA GLU A 3 18.67 -7.08 4.73
C GLU A 3 17.88 -5.89 4.17
N GLN A 4 17.02 -6.11 3.18
CA GLN A 4 16.19 -5.04 2.65
C GLN A 4 15.14 -4.68 3.70
N THR A 5 15.40 -3.61 4.45
CA THR A 5 14.40 -2.99 5.32
C THR A 5 13.48 -2.19 4.44
N LEU A 6 12.35 -2.79 4.09
CA LEU A 6 11.29 -2.15 3.33
C LEU A 6 10.62 -1.09 4.22
N PRO A 7 10.38 0.13 3.72
CA PRO A 7 9.69 1.14 4.51
C PRO A 7 8.23 0.75 4.74
N SER A 8 7.77 0.94 5.98
CA SER A 8 6.38 0.72 6.36
C SER A 8 5.59 2.03 6.34
N TRP A 9 4.41 1.98 5.71
CA TRP A 9 3.44 3.07 5.65
C TRP A 9 2.26 2.75 6.56
N ARG A 10 1.92 3.70 7.44
CA ARG A 10 0.73 3.60 8.27
C ARG A 10 -0.40 4.37 7.62
N LEU A 11 -1.54 3.70 7.51
CA LEU A 11 -2.75 4.22 6.92
C LEU A 11 -3.95 3.60 7.61
N ASP A 12 -5.11 4.19 7.41
CA ASP A 12 -6.36 3.76 8.03
C ASP A 12 -7.22 3.04 7.00
N CYS A 13 -7.82 1.93 7.40
CA CYS A 13 -8.72 1.17 6.54
C CYS A 13 -9.94 2.03 6.16
N PRO A 14 -10.24 2.24 4.86
CA PRO A 14 -11.38 3.07 4.44
C PRO A 14 -12.74 2.47 4.86
N TYR A 15 -12.79 1.17 5.14
CA TYR A 15 -14.01 0.46 5.52
C TYR A 15 -14.32 0.49 7.02
N CYS A 16 -13.29 0.36 7.88
CA CYS A 16 -13.47 0.19 9.32
C CYS A 16 -12.62 1.13 10.18
N ASP A 17 -11.85 2.03 9.58
CA ASP A 17 -10.95 2.98 10.24
C ASP A 17 -9.85 2.31 11.10
N ALA A 18 -9.58 1.02 10.85
CA ALA A 18 -8.52 0.31 11.54
C ALA A 18 -7.15 0.79 11.08
N HIS A 19 -6.25 1.05 12.03
CA HIS A 19 -4.85 1.36 11.74
C HIS A 19 -4.15 0.12 11.20
N ILE A 20 -3.63 0.22 9.99
CA ILE A 20 -2.93 -0.85 9.29
C ILE A 20 -1.56 -0.37 8.83
N GLU A 21 -0.62 -1.30 8.74
CA GLU A 21 0.76 -1.04 8.35
C GLU A 21 1.06 -1.80 7.07
N LEU A 22 1.24 -1.06 5.98
CA LEU A 22 1.57 -1.58 4.66
C LEU A 22 3.08 -1.51 4.45
N VAL A 23 3.69 -2.60 4.01
CA VAL A 23 5.10 -2.63 3.66
C VAL A 23 5.26 -2.35 2.18
N VAL A 24 5.94 -1.27 1.83
CA VAL A 24 6.10 -0.84 0.44
C VAL A 24 7.49 -1.19 -0.06
N ASP A 25 7.58 -1.96 -1.15
CA ASP A 25 8.84 -2.20 -1.85
C ASP A 25 9.03 -1.18 -2.97
N THR A 26 9.95 -0.24 -2.75
CA THR A 26 10.30 0.77 -3.76
C THR A 26 11.11 0.19 -4.92
N SER A 27 11.75 -0.98 -4.72
CA SER A 27 12.53 -1.66 -5.74
C SER A 27 11.69 -2.08 -6.95
N GLN A 28 10.40 -2.34 -6.76
CA GLN A 28 9.45 -2.65 -7.84
C GLN A 28 8.96 -1.42 -8.61
N GLY A 29 9.24 -0.20 -8.13
CA GLY A 29 8.72 1.03 -8.72
C GLY A 29 7.23 1.24 -8.44
N SER A 30 6.56 2.02 -9.29
CA SER A 30 5.12 2.28 -9.21
C SER A 30 4.32 0.98 -9.43
N HIS A 31 3.54 0.57 -8.44
CA HIS A 31 2.75 -0.65 -8.50
C HIS A 31 1.46 -0.52 -7.69
N GLU A 32 0.53 -1.44 -7.95
CA GLU A 32 -0.70 -1.59 -7.20
C GLU A 32 -0.76 -2.99 -6.58
N THR A 33 -1.25 -3.06 -5.35
CA THR A 33 -1.40 -4.31 -4.59
C THR A 33 -2.72 -4.32 -3.84
N TRP A 34 -3.28 -5.50 -3.65
CA TRP A 34 -4.53 -5.69 -2.92
C TRP A 34 -4.23 -6.47 -1.64
N GLU A 35 -4.66 -5.93 -0.51
CA GLU A 35 -4.44 -6.52 0.79
C GLU A 35 -5.72 -6.45 1.63
N ASP A 36 -6.01 -7.51 2.37
CA ASP A 36 -7.21 -7.59 3.18
C ASP A 36 -6.98 -6.91 4.53
N CYS A 37 -7.99 -6.16 5.00
CA CYS A 37 -7.93 -5.59 6.33
C CYS A 37 -7.90 -6.72 7.39
N PRO A 38 -6.92 -6.77 8.31
CA PRO A 38 -6.87 -7.78 9.37
C PRO A 38 -8.03 -7.65 10.39
N GLN A 39 -8.74 -6.52 10.39
CA GLN A 39 -9.83 -6.25 11.33
C GLN A 39 -11.21 -6.60 10.74
N CYS A 40 -11.48 -6.22 9.49
CA CYS A 40 -12.80 -6.38 8.86
C CYS A 40 -12.84 -7.33 7.66
N CYS A 41 -11.70 -7.91 7.25
CA CYS A 41 -11.57 -8.76 6.05
C CYS A 41 -12.02 -8.08 4.74
N ALA A 42 -12.11 -6.74 4.70
CA ALA A 42 -12.42 -6.02 3.47
C ALA A 42 -11.16 -5.92 2.59
N PRO A 43 -11.27 -6.14 1.27
CA PRO A 43 -10.16 -5.96 0.35
C PRO A 43 -9.86 -4.45 0.21
N ILE A 44 -8.62 -4.06 0.49
CA ILE A 44 -8.15 -2.68 0.34
C ILE A 44 -7.21 -2.65 -0.86
N HIS A 45 -7.49 -1.75 -1.79
CA HIS A 45 -6.63 -1.51 -2.94
C HIS A 45 -5.58 -0.45 -2.60
N TYR A 46 -4.32 -0.82 -2.70
CA TYR A 46 -3.19 0.08 -2.51
C TYR A 46 -2.58 0.45 -3.86
N ARG A 47 -2.49 1.75 -4.10
CA ARG A 47 -1.74 2.32 -5.22
C ARG A 47 -0.49 3.00 -4.69
N ILE A 48 0.66 2.44 -5.02
CA ILE A 48 1.97 2.96 -4.67
C ILE A 48 2.58 3.62 -5.90
N GLU A 49 2.88 4.90 -5.79
CA GLU A 49 3.62 5.65 -6.80
C GLU A 49 5.05 5.88 -6.30
N VAL A 50 6.03 5.35 -7.03
CA VAL A 50 7.46 5.48 -6.74
C VAL A 50 8.11 6.14 -7.94
N ASP A 51 8.99 7.08 -7.66
CA ASP A 51 9.76 7.76 -8.69
C ASP A 51 10.89 6.86 -9.17
N ALA A 52 10.92 6.56 -10.47
CA ALA A 52 11.90 5.64 -11.05
C ALA A 52 13.34 6.20 -11.11
N VAL A 53 13.54 7.49 -10.81
CA VAL A 53 14.85 8.16 -10.87
C VAL A 53 15.49 8.25 -9.49
N THR A 54 14.68 8.56 -8.48
CA THR A 54 15.10 8.74 -7.08
C THR A 54 14.84 7.49 -6.24
N GLU A 55 14.06 6.53 -6.74
CA GLU A 55 13.63 5.32 -6.02
C GLU A 55 12.86 5.66 -4.73
N ASP A 56 12.32 6.87 -4.67
CA ASP A 56 11.57 7.43 -3.54
C ASP A 56 10.06 7.32 -3.76
N ILE A 57 9.33 7.16 -2.66
CA ILE A 57 7.86 7.06 -2.69
C ILE A 57 7.26 8.45 -2.87
N VAL A 58 6.51 8.61 -3.94
CA VAL A 58 5.81 9.85 -4.31
C VAL A 58 4.47 9.92 -3.59
N SER A 59 3.71 8.84 -3.62
CA SER A 59 2.38 8.77 -3.00
C SER A 59 1.94 7.35 -2.73
N VAL A 60 1.24 7.14 -1.62
CA VAL A 60 0.58 5.88 -1.30
C VAL A 60 -0.88 6.19 -1.03
N VAL A 61 -1.76 5.60 -1.83
CA VAL A 61 -3.20 5.80 -1.71
C VAL A 61 -3.84 4.45 -1.43
N ALA A 62 -4.64 4.39 -0.36
CA ALA A 62 -5.50 3.26 -0.08
C ALA A 62 -6.92 3.63 -0.54
N GLY A 63 -7.46 2.85 -1.47
CA GLY A 63 -8.83 2.96 -1.97
C GLY A 63 -9.64 1.72 -1.65
N ASP A 64 -10.93 1.91 -1.47
CA ASP A 64 -11.92 0.85 -1.51
C ASP A 64 -12.23 0.43 -2.95
N ASP A 65 -12.35 -0.88 -3.19
CA ASP A 65 -12.73 -1.49 -4.47
C ASP A 65 -14.21 -1.23 -4.77
N ASP A 66 -14.62 0.02 -4.97
CA ASP A 66 -15.99 0.37 -5.38
C ASP A 66 -16.08 0.60 -6.91
N GLU A 67 -15.19 0.05 -7.74
CA GLU A 67 -15.30 0.16 -9.21
C GLU A 67 -15.02 -1.16 -9.95
N VAL A 68 -15.81 -2.20 -9.65
CA VAL A 68 -16.03 -3.33 -10.56
C VAL A 68 -17.45 -3.27 -11.14
N MET A 69 -17.62 -2.53 -12.24
CA MET A 69 -18.77 -2.67 -13.16
C MET A 69 -18.33 -2.87 -14.60
#